data_AF-A0A9D9C2A8-F1
#
_entry.id   AF-A0A9D9C2A8-F1
#
_cell.length_a   1.000
_cell.length_b   1.000
_cell.length_c   1.000
_cell.angle_alpha   90.00
_cell.angle_beta   90.00
_cell.angle_gamma   90.00
#
_symmetry.space_group_name_H-M   'P 1'
#
loop_
_entity.id
_entity.type
_entity.pdbx_description
1 polymer ?
#
loop_
_entity_poly.entity_id
_entity_poly.type
_entity_poly.pdbx_seq_one_letter_code
_entity_poly.pdbx_strand_id
1 'polypeptide(L)'
;MNKIQLSICAMAVASMGLVSCEKNNDPVVITVKLNQTQLNYDAEGVWSKVAENTPVEAQGFVFTHEGSESPWGLIWQGFTPSRSADTTIYTGEWPSHTFNVMTGGGMSGEGTPYFVCFWDNTETEETPIEQRTCNICYTGGGAVKLAFKPTSIYVNNSCYAYYTMRDGDNWTRKFEQGDYFELIAHGVRADGSESQTSIRLADCQGDDASKWFISEWTKFDLSPLGEVTDVYFTMNSTDVGQWGMNTPAFFCVDWLTAEVVMPEE
;
A
#
# COMPACT_ATOMS: atom_id res chain seq x y z
N MET A 1 -28.60 -2.31 89.12
CA MET A 1 -27.60 -3.33 88.73
C MET A 1 -27.54 -3.42 87.22
N ASN A 2 -26.37 -3.11 86.65
CA ASN A 2 -25.82 -3.53 85.33
C ASN A 2 -26.62 -3.20 84.06
N LYS A 3 -26.02 -2.74 82.94
CA LYS A 3 -24.63 -2.44 82.55
C LYS A 3 -24.73 -1.58 81.28
N ILE A 4 -23.89 -0.56 81.18
CA ILE A 4 -23.66 0.23 79.96
C ILE A 4 -22.89 -0.65 78.96
N GLN A 5 -23.40 -0.84 77.74
CA GLN A 5 -22.63 -1.40 76.63
C GLN A 5 -22.36 -0.29 75.61
N LEU A 6 -21.08 0.06 75.52
CA LEU A 6 -20.48 0.96 74.55
C LEU A 6 -20.13 0.11 73.32
N SER A 7 -20.86 0.26 72.21
CA SER A 7 -20.50 -0.41 70.94
C SER A 7 -19.56 0.50 70.15
N ILE A 8 -18.33 0.01 69.99
CA ILE A 8 -17.25 0.62 69.23
C ILE A 8 -17.50 0.38 67.72
N CYS A 9 -17.49 1.46 66.94
CA CYS A 9 -17.48 1.43 65.48
C CYS A 9 -16.21 0.74 64.97
N ALA A 10 -16.35 -0.35 64.22
CA ALA A 10 -15.30 -0.88 63.37
C ALA A 10 -15.56 -0.44 61.92
N MET A 11 -14.85 0.59 61.47
CA MET A 11 -14.75 0.92 60.05
C MET A 11 -13.86 -0.14 59.40
N ALA A 12 -14.45 -1.01 58.58
CA ALA A 12 -13.72 -1.89 57.69
C ALA A 12 -13.13 -1.05 56.56
N VAL A 13 -11.83 -0.77 56.63
CA VAL A 13 -11.07 -0.22 55.49
C VAL A 13 -10.87 -1.38 54.53
N ALA A 14 -11.70 -1.46 53.49
CA ALA A 14 -11.47 -2.34 52.36
C ALA A 14 -10.23 -1.82 51.62
N SER A 15 -9.08 -2.46 51.85
CA SER A 15 -7.91 -2.29 51.01
C SER A 15 -8.24 -2.82 49.62
N MET A 16 -8.66 -1.93 48.72
CA MET A 16 -8.70 -2.22 47.29
C MET A 16 -7.27 -2.55 46.86
N GLY A 17 -7.02 -3.82 46.57
CA GLY A 17 -5.81 -4.22 45.86
C GLY A 17 -5.78 -3.46 44.55
N LEU A 18 -4.74 -2.65 44.35
CA LEU A 18 -4.40 -2.12 43.05
C LEU A 18 -4.05 -3.34 42.18
N VAL A 19 -5.00 -3.75 41.33
CA VAL A 19 -4.68 -4.55 40.16
C VAL A 19 -3.85 -3.62 39.29
N SER A 20 -2.54 -3.82 39.33
CA SER A 20 -1.64 -3.26 38.32
C SER A 20 -2.06 -3.89 37.00
N CYS A 21 -2.84 -3.17 36.18
CA CYS A 21 -2.98 -3.51 34.77
C CYS A 21 -1.57 -3.48 34.18
N GLU A 22 -0.99 -4.64 33.87
CA GLU A 22 0.12 -4.69 32.93
C GLU A 22 -0.41 -4.09 31.62
N LYS A 23 0.03 -2.87 31.34
CA LYS A 23 -0.34 -2.13 30.14
C LYS A 23 0.34 -2.82 28.96
N ASN A 24 -0.43 -3.56 28.16
CA ASN A 24 0.09 -4.27 27.00
C ASN A 24 0.48 -3.27 25.90
N ASN A 25 1.73 -2.82 25.93
CA ASN A 25 2.40 -2.11 24.85
C ASN A 25 2.97 -3.09 23.80
N ASP A 26 2.46 -4.33 23.77
CA ASP A 26 2.93 -5.36 22.87
C ASP A 26 2.55 -5.01 21.42
N PRO A 27 3.50 -5.04 20.49
CA PRO A 27 3.21 -4.81 19.08
C PRO A 27 2.16 -5.79 18.57
N VAL A 28 1.16 -5.27 17.85
CA VAL A 28 0.16 -6.06 17.15
C VAL A 28 0.55 -6.15 15.68
N VAL A 29 0.46 -7.33 15.10
CA VAL A 29 0.67 -7.53 13.66
C VAL A 29 -0.66 -7.32 12.94
N ILE A 30 -0.70 -6.36 12.03
CA ILE A 30 -1.83 -6.12 11.12
C ILE A 30 -1.42 -6.55 9.72
N THR A 31 -2.29 -7.30 9.04
CA THR A 31 -2.25 -7.46 7.59
C THR A 31 -3.45 -6.74 7.00
N VAL A 32 -3.22 -5.73 6.16
CA VAL A 32 -4.27 -5.01 5.44
C VAL A 32 -4.87 -5.94 4.39
N LYS A 33 -6.17 -6.21 4.49
CA LYS A 33 -6.90 -7.08 3.58
C LYS A 33 -8.10 -6.33 3.04
N LEU A 34 -8.07 -5.96 1.76
CA LEU A 34 -9.12 -5.12 1.17
C LEU A 34 -10.51 -5.78 1.16
N ASN A 35 -10.58 -7.12 1.14
CA ASN A 35 -11.85 -7.84 1.28
C ASN A 35 -12.46 -7.76 2.69
N GLN A 36 -11.73 -7.22 3.67
CA GLN A 36 -12.20 -6.89 5.01
C GLN A 36 -12.43 -5.38 5.20
N THR A 37 -12.23 -4.58 4.14
CA THR A 37 -12.50 -3.15 4.11
C THR A 37 -13.85 -2.90 3.43
N GLN A 38 -14.65 -1.99 3.98
CA GLN A 38 -15.91 -1.60 3.36
C GLN A 38 -15.65 -0.67 2.17
N LEU A 39 -15.48 -1.25 0.99
CA LEU A 39 -15.29 -0.55 -0.28
C LEU A 39 -16.46 -0.83 -1.21
N ASN A 40 -16.88 0.20 -1.95
CA ASN A 40 -17.88 0.07 -3.01
C ASN A 40 -17.18 0.10 -4.37
N TYR A 41 -17.71 -0.66 -5.31
CA TYR A 41 -17.17 -0.79 -6.66
C TYR A 41 -18.26 -0.51 -7.67
N ASP A 42 -17.89 0.02 -8.83
CA ASP A 42 -18.77 0.15 -9.99
C ASP A 42 -19.00 -1.21 -10.69
N ALA A 43 -19.60 -1.16 -11.88
CA ALA A 43 -19.93 -2.36 -12.67
C ALA A 43 -18.67 -3.03 -13.23
N GLU A 44 -17.62 -2.25 -13.46
CA GLU A 44 -16.30 -2.65 -13.97
C GLU A 44 -15.40 -3.18 -12.84
N GLY A 45 -15.79 -3.00 -11.58
CA GLY A 45 -15.03 -3.46 -10.43
C GLY A 45 -13.96 -2.48 -9.97
N VAL A 46 -14.05 -1.21 -10.38
CA VAL A 46 -13.18 -0.12 -9.92
C VAL A 46 -13.81 0.56 -8.71
N TRP A 47 -12.98 1.04 -7.78
CA TRP A 47 -13.47 1.74 -6.60
C TRP A 47 -14.35 2.93 -6.97
N SER A 48 -15.55 3.01 -6.38
CA SER A 48 -16.57 3.99 -6.76
C SER A 48 -16.17 5.45 -6.50
N LYS A 49 -15.09 5.67 -5.74
CA LYS A 49 -14.55 7.00 -5.42
C LYS A 49 -13.25 7.32 -6.15
N VAL A 50 -12.91 6.58 -7.21
CA VAL A 50 -11.68 6.82 -7.98
C VAL A 50 -11.57 8.27 -8.48
N ALA A 51 -12.70 8.94 -8.73
CA ALA A 51 -12.74 10.35 -9.15
C ALA A 51 -12.76 11.37 -7.98
N GLU A 52 -12.77 10.91 -6.73
CA GLU A 52 -12.69 11.77 -5.56
C GLU A 52 -11.23 11.92 -5.11
N ASN A 53 -10.83 13.14 -4.72
CA ASN A 53 -9.53 13.35 -4.08
C ASN A 53 -9.62 13.01 -2.58
N THR A 54 -9.65 11.72 -2.28
CA THR A 54 -9.79 11.20 -0.92
C THR A 54 -8.95 9.94 -0.75
N PRO A 55 -8.19 9.81 0.36
CA PRO A 55 -7.37 8.62 0.58
C PRO A 55 -8.24 7.37 0.81
N VAL A 56 -7.61 6.21 0.68
CA VAL A 56 -8.23 4.94 1.04
C VAL A 56 -7.81 4.58 2.45
N GLU A 57 -8.78 4.29 3.31
CA GLU A 57 -8.53 3.84 4.68
C GLU A 57 -8.84 2.35 4.81
N ALA A 58 -7.88 1.56 5.33
CA ALA A 58 -8.05 0.13 5.53
C ALA A 58 -7.29 -0.33 6.77
N GLN A 59 -8.01 -0.90 7.74
CA GLN A 59 -7.46 -1.45 8.99
C GLN A 59 -6.49 -0.48 9.71
N GLY A 60 -6.82 0.80 9.75
CA GLY A 60 -6.04 1.86 10.41
C GLY A 60 -4.88 2.42 9.58
N PHE A 61 -4.61 1.85 8.40
CA PHE A 61 -3.71 2.43 7.41
C PHE A 61 -4.44 3.39 6.49
N VAL A 62 -3.74 4.42 6.07
CA VAL A 62 -4.17 5.42 5.10
C VAL A 62 -3.25 5.33 3.90
N PHE A 63 -3.85 5.19 2.72
CA PHE A 63 -3.18 5.07 1.43
C PHE A 63 -3.52 6.31 0.60
N THR A 64 -2.52 7.04 0.12
CA THR A 64 -2.77 8.26 -0.67
C THR A 64 -3.44 7.92 -1.99
N HIS A 65 -4.48 8.67 -2.32
CA HIS A 65 -5.19 8.60 -3.59
C HIS A 65 -5.60 10.00 -3.98
N GLU A 66 -5.34 10.35 -5.22
CA GLU A 66 -5.81 11.58 -5.83
C GLU A 66 -6.65 11.22 -7.05
N GLY A 67 -7.80 11.86 -7.17
CA GLY A 67 -8.78 11.55 -8.20
C GLY A 67 -9.56 12.80 -8.59
N SER A 68 -9.86 12.93 -9.88
CA SER A 68 -10.75 13.98 -10.39
C SER A 68 -11.36 13.62 -11.73
N GLU A 69 -12.58 14.10 -11.97
CA GLU A 69 -13.17 14.14 -13.31
C GLU A 69 -12.68 15.38 -14.07
N SER A 70 -12.27 15.18 -15.32
CA SER A 70 -11.95 16.28 -16.24
C SER A 70 -12.81 16.17 -17.51
N PRO A 71 -12.89 17.23 -18.35
CA PRO A 71 -13.53 17.13 -19.66
C PRO A 71 -12.93 16.05 -20.59
N TRP A 72 -11.72 15.58 -20.27
CA TRP A 72 -10.97 14.57 -21.02
C TRP A 72 -11.05 13.18 -20.40
N GLY A 73 -11.82 13.02 -19.32
CA GLY A 73 -12.00 11.77 -18.58
C GLY A 73 -11.40 11.81 -17.19
N LEU A 74 -11.42 10.65 -16.55
CA LEU A 74 -10.89 10.40 -15.22
C LEU A 74 -9.38 10.59 -15.19
N ILE A 75 -8.90 11.35 -14.20
CA ILE A 75 -7.48 11.47 -13.86
C ILE A 75 -7.34 11.01 -12.42
N TRP A 76 -6.41 10.10 -12.17
CA TRP A 76 -6.13 9.59 -10.84
C TRP A 76 -4.65 9.27 -10.68
N GLN A 77 -4.17 9.19 -9.44
CA GLN A 77 -2.84 8.72 -9.06
C GLN A 77 -2.84 8.24 -7.59
N GLY A 78 -1.78 7.54 -7.18
CA GLY A 78 -1.69 6.89 -5.87
C GLY A 78 -2.33 5.51 -5.86
N PHE A 79 -2.95 5.11 -4.75
CA PHE A 79 -3.54 3.79 -4.53
C PHE A 79 -5.04 3.78 -4.84
N THR A 80 -5.44 3.07 -5.89
CA THR A 80 -6.86 2.83 -6.21
C THR A 80 -7.24 1.36 -6.00
N PRO A 81 -8.26 1.05 -5.18
CA PRO A 81 -8.79 -0.30 -5.08
C PRO A 81 -9.45 -0.72 -6.40
N SER A 82 -9.13 -1.92 -6.85
CA SER A 82 -9.77 -2.58 -7.98
C SER A 82 -10.05 -4.02 -7.61
N ARG A 83 -11.09 -4.60 -8.20
CA ARG A 83 -11.38 -6.03 -8.19
C ARG A 83 -11.60 -6.57 -9.60
N SER A 84 -11.07 -5.85 -10.60
CA SER A 84 -11.16 -6.26 -11.99
C SER A 84 -10.49 -7.62 -12.19
N ALA A 85 -11.19 -8.50 -12.91
CA ALA A 85 -10.65 -9.77 -13.37
C ALA A 85 -10.15 -9.72 -14.82
N ASP A 86 -10.13 -8.53 -15.41
CA ASP A 86 -9.71 -8.35 -16.79
C ASP A 86 -8.18 -8.46 -16.94
N THR A 87 -7.75 -9.52 -17.61
CA THR A 87 -6.35 -9.75 -18.01
C THR A 87 -6.20 -9.73 -19.53
N THR A 88 -7.13 -9.09 -20.24
CA THR A 88 -7.11 -9.03 -21.70
C THR A 88 -5.92 -8.21 -22.18
N ILE A 89 -5.32 -8.65 -23.29
CA ILE A 89 -4.26 -7.90 -23.97
C ILE A 89 -4.92 -6.88 -24.90
N TYR A 90 -4.72 -5.59 -24.61
CA TYR A 90 -5.19 -4.50 -25.45
C TYR A 90 -4.06 -3.98 -26.35
N THR A 91 -4.35 -3.75 -27.62
CA THR A 91 -3.36 -3.21 -28.57
C THR A 91 -3.57 -1.71 -28.73
N GLY A 92 -2.73 -0.89 -28.09
CA GLY A 92 -2.70 0.57 -28.26
C GLY A 92 -3.72 1.38 -27.43
N GLU A 93 -4.47 0.74 -26.54
CA GLU A 93 -5.53 1.39 -25.72
C GLU A 93 -5.29 1.26 -24.20
N TRP A 94 -4.07 0.89 -23.78
CA TRP A 94 -3.76 0.67 -22.37
C TRP A 94 -4.10 1.80 -21.40
N PRO A 95 -4.02 3.10 -21.76
CA PRO A 95 -4.47 4.18 -20.87
C PRO A 95 -5.94 4.07 -20.43
N SER A 96 -6.77 3.30 -21.13
CA SER A 96 -8.17 3.02 -20.75
C SER A 96 -8.34 1.75 -19.90
N HIS A 97 -7.26 0.99 -19.67
CA HIS A 97 -7.25 -0.30 -18.97
C HIS A 97 -6.27 -0.32 -17.79
N THR A 98 -6.25 0.76 -17.02
CA THR A 98 -5.26 1.01 -15.97
C THR A 98 -5.53 0.25 -14.66
N PHE A 99 -6.71 -0.34 -14.47
CA PHE A 99 -7.15 -0.92 -13.19
C PHE A 99 -6.90 -2.43 -13.03
N ASN A 100 -6.09 -3.03 -13.89
CA ASN A 100 -6.00 -4.47 -14.05
C ASN A 100 -4.67 -5.04 -13.50
N VAL A 101 -4.72 -6.22 -12.87
CA VAL A 101 -3.55 -6.98 -12.39
C VAL A 101 -3.42 -8.30 -13.14
N MET A 102 -2.18 -8.78 -13.34
CA MET A 102 -1.91 -10.00 -14.12
C MET A 102 -2.60 -11.28 -13.61
N THR A 103 -2.93 -11.33 -12.32
CA THR A 103 -3.66 -12.46 -11.70
C THR A 103 -5.18 -12.35 -11.82
N GLY A 104 -5.74 -11.24 -12.33
CA GLY A 104 -7.18 -10.99 -12.38
C GLY A 104 -7.84 -10.83 -10.99
N GLY A 105 -7.06 -10.56 -9.95
CA GLY A 105 -7.57 -10.39 -8.59
C GLY A 105 -6.48 -10.35 -7.53
N GLY A 106 -6.89 -9.97 -6.32
CA GLY A 106 -6.03 -9.89 -5.14
C GLY A 106 -5.55 -11.24 -4.61
N MET A 107 -4.82 -11.19 -3.50
CA MET A 107 -4.25 -12.36 -2.83
C MET A 107 -5.30 -13.37 -2.35
N SER A 108 -6.57 -12.96 -2.28
CA SER A 108 -7.69 -13.85 -1.93
C SER A 108 -8.28 -14.58 -3.13
N GLY A 109 -7.76 -14.36 -4.34
CA GLY A 109 -8.18 -15.02 -5.59
C GLY A 109 -8.70 -14.06 -6.64
N GLU A 110 -9.05 -14.62 -7.81
CA GLU A 110 -9.65 -13.89 -8.93
C GLU A 110 -10.91 -13.10 -8.49
N GLY A 111 -11.05 -11.87 -8.99
CA GLY A 111 -12.17 -10.97 -8.67
C GLY A 111 -12.20 -10.47 -7.22
N THR A 112 -11.19 -10.78 -6.41
CA THR A 112 -11.02 -10.20 -5.08
C THR A 112 -10.24 -8.89 -5.15
N PRO A 113 -10.46 -7.95 -4.21
CA PRO A 113 -9.88 -6.63 -4.32
C PRO A 113 -8.37 -6.59 -4.05
N TYR A 114 -7.70 -5.70 -4.75
CA TYR A 114 -6.28 -5.35 -4.65
C TYR A 114 -6.12 -3.84 -4.88
N PHE A 115 -4.92 -3.29 -4.64
CA PHE A 115 -4.59 -1.95 -5.08
C PHE A 115 -3.90 -1.98 -6.44
N VAL A 116 -4.36 -1.13 -7.36
CA VAL A 116 -3.50 -0.62 -8.43
C VAL A 116 -2.90 0.68 -7.96
N CYS A 117 -1.61 0.83 -8.19
CA CYS A 117 -0.84 1.97 -7.76
C CYS A 117 -0.30 2.69 -9.00
N PHE A 118 -0.51 4.00 -9.08
CA PHE A 118 0.09 4.85 -10.08
C PHE A 118 0.97 5.89 -9.39
N TRP A 119 2.28 5.77 -9.61
CA TRP A 119 3.26 6.71 -9.10
C TRP A 119 3.42 7.90 -10.06
N ASP A 120 3.31 9.12 -9.54
CA ASP A 120 3.66 10.34 -10.27
C ASP A 120 5.18 10.43 -10.42
N ASN A 121 5.67 10.05 -11.60
CA ASN A 121 7.11 10.06 -11.91
C ASN A 121 7.71 11.45 -12.11
N THR A 122 6.91 12.53 -11.92
CA THR A 122 7.40 13.91 -11.86
C THR A 122 7.80 14.33 -10.44
N GLU A 123 7.48 13.52 -9.44
CA GLU A 123 7.94 13.73 -8.07
C GLU A 123 9.47 13.76 -7.97
N THR A 124 9.97 14.61 -7.08
CA THR A 124 11.41 14.77 -6.82
C THR A 124 11.71 14.61 -5.35
N GLU A 125 12.98 14.66 -4.95
CA GLU A 125 13.38 14.72 -3.54
C GLU A 125 12.78 15.93 -2.80
N GLU A 126 12.40 17.00 -3.52
CA GLU A 126 11.78 18.20 -2.95
C GLU A 126 10.27 18.05 -2.72
N THR A 127 9.62 17.02 -3.29
CA THR A 127 8.20 16.76 -3.08
C THR A 127 7.96 16.40 -1.60
N PRO A 128 7.11 17.16 -0.87
CA PRO A 128 6.79 16.85 0.53
C PRO A 128 6.16 15.47 0.68
N ILE A 129 6.47 14.75 1.77
CA ILE A 129 6.03 13.37 2.00
C ILE A 129 4.50 13.25 1.94
N GLU A 130 3.77 14.23 2.48
CA GLU A 130 2.31 14.28 2.48
C GLU A 130 1.69 14.56 1.11
N GLN A 131 2.49 14.98 0.12
CA GLN A 131 2.07 15.21 -1.26
C GLN A 131 2.53 14.08 -2.19
N ARG A 132 3.27 13.10 -1.69
CA ARG A 132 3.71 11.96 -2.51
C ARG A 132 2.53 11.03 -2.80
N THR A 133 2.39 10.70 -4.07
CA THR A 133 1.60 9.57 -4.52
C THR A 133 2.20 8.27 -4.00
N CYS A 134 1.36 7.23 -3.93
CA CYS A 134 1.78 5.93 -3.43
C CYS A 134 2.42 5.98 -2.04
N ASN A 135 1.97 6.88 -1.17
CA ASN A 135 2.37 6.99 0.23
C ASN A 135 1.37 6.27 1.16
N ILE A 136 1.90 5.59 2.16
CA ILE A 136 1.16 4.84 3.17
C ILE A 136 1.57 5.37 4.55
N CYS A 137 0.60 5.65 5.40
CA CYS A 137 0.84 5.88 6.82
C CYS A 137 -0.15 5.12 7.70
N TYR A 138 0.16 5.02 9.00
CA TYR A 138 -0.73 4.39 9.98
C TYR A 138 -1.28 5.45 10.94
N THR A 139 -2.59 5.46 11.15
CA THR A 139 -3.25 6.37 12.11
C THR A 139 -4.02 5.62 13.19
N GLY A 140 -4.22 4.30 13.03
CA GLY A 140 -5.09 3.51 13.90
C GLY A 140 -6.55 3.98 13.89
N GLY A 141 -6.97 4.73 12.87
CA GLY A 141 -8.28 5.38 12.79
C GLY A 141 -8.38 6.72 13.53
N GLY A 142 -7.26 7.22 14.07
CA GLY A 142 -7.17 8.53 14.71
C GLY A 142 -6.78 9.66 13.74
N ALA A 143 -6.67 10.87 14.28
CA ALA A 143 -6.27 12.05 13.51
C ALA A 143 -4.74 12.24 13.41
N VAL A 144 -3.95 11.41 14.10
CA VAL A 144 -2.50 11.55 14.22
C VAL A 144 -1.81 10.34 13.60
N LYS A 145 -0.74 10.61 12.86
CA LYS A 145 0.14 9.57 12.32
C LYS A 145 0.95 8.91 13.44
N LEU A 146 0.99 7.58 13.42
CA LEU A 146 1.69 6.75 14.39
C LEU A 146 2.83 6.01 13.70
N ALA A 147 3.87 5.68 14.48
CA ALA A 147 4.93 4.83 14.00
C ALA A 147 4.44 3.38 13.80
N PHE A 148 4.97 2.73 12.78
CA PHE A 148 4.75 1.32 12.49
C PHE A 148 6.01 0.70 11.89
N LYS A 149 6.08 -0.62 11.87
CA LYS A 149 7.20 -1.35 11.28
C LYS A 149 6.69 -2.28 10.17
N PRO A 150 6.79 -1.87 8.89
CA PRO A 150 6.39 -2.72 7.78
C PRO A 150 7.30 -3.95 7.70
N THR A 151 6.68 -5.10 7.46
CA THR A 151 7.39 -6.39 7.34
C THR A 151 7.37 -6.90 5.92
N SER A 152 6.23 -6.78 5.23
CA SER A 152 6.11 -7.17 3.83
C SER A 152 4.88 -6.60 3.18
N ILE A 153 4.88 -6.60 1.85
CA ILE A 153 3.71 -6.36 1.01
C ILE A 153 3.79 -7.33 -0.17
N TYR A 154 2.66 -7.78 -0.70
CA TYR A 154 2.67 -8.55 -1.96
C TYR A 154 2.58 -7.59 -3.13
N VAL A 155 3.39 -7.83 -4.16
CA VAL A 155 3.47 -7.01 -5.36
C VAL A 155 3.21 -7.85 -6.61
N ASN A 156 2.66 -7.22 -7.64
CA ASN A 156 2.50 -7.79 -8.97
C ASN A 156 2.63 -6.65 -10.01
N ASN A 157 2.90 -7.00 -11.27
CA ASN A 157 2.74 -6.03 -12.35
C ASN A 157 1.25 -5.73 -12.57
N SER A 158 0.96 -4.47 -12.87
CA SER A 158 -0.28 -4.12 -13.55
C SER A 158 -0.28 -4.75 -14.95
N CYS A 159 -1.46 -5.04 -15.50
CA CYS A 159 -1.55 -5.50 -16.90
C CYS A 159 -0.92 -4.49 -17.84
N TYR A 160 -1.16 -3.18 -17.61
CA TYR A 160 -0.59 -2.12 -18.42
C TYR A 160 0.94 -2.22 -18.49
N ALA A 161 1.62 -2.15 -17.35
CA ALA A 161 3.09 -2.22 -17.33
C ALA A 161 3.60 -3.56 -17.87
N TYR A 162 2.97 -4.68 -17.51
CA TYR A 162 3.39 -6.00 -17.97
C TYR A 162 3.37 -6.11 -19.50
N TYR A 163 2.26 -5.75 -20.12
CA TYR A 163 2.08 -5.97 -21.55
C TYR A 163 2.86 -4.96 -22.41
N THR A 164 3.03 -3.71 -21.96
CA THR A 164 3.88 -2.76 -22.68
C THR A 164 5.35 -3.14 -22.59
N MET A 165 5.84 -3.64 -21.45
CA MET A 165 7.19 -4.21 -21.37
C MET A 165 7.35 -5.42 -22.30
N ARG A 166 6.36 -6.31 -22.38
CA ARG A 166 6.42 -7.54 -23.21
C ARG A 166 6.35 -7.26 -24.70
N ASP A 167 5.47 -6.36 -25.13
CA ASP A 167 5.09 -6.20 -26.53
C ASP A 167 5.52 -4.86 -27.13
N GLY A 168 5.81 -3.87 -26.29
CA GLY A 168 5.98 -2.47 -26.68
C GLY A 168 4.65 -1.78 -27.03
N ASP A 169 4.68 -0.46 -27.10
CA ASP A 169 3.62 0.37 -27.67
C ASP A 169 4.22 1.65 -28.33
N ASN A 170 3.44 2.72 -28.52
CA ASN A 170 3.96 3.94 -29.14
C ASN A 170 4.88 4.76 -28.20
N TRP A 171 4.95 4.41 -26.91
CA TRP A 171 5.67 5.16 -25.88
C TRP A 171 6.76 4.30 -25.21
N THR A 172 6.38 3.09 -24.82
CA THR A 172 7.24 2.08 -24.18
C THR A 172 7.86 1.19 -25.25
N ARG A 173 9.18 1.06 -25.25
CA ARG A 173 9.82 0.04 -26.09
C ARG A 173 9.63 -1.33 -25.45
N LYS A 174 9.54 -2.36 -26.29
CA LYS A 174 9.63 -3.74 -25.82
C LYS A 174 10.94 -3.96 -25.06
N PHE A 175 10.88 -4.66 -23.93
CA PHE A 175 12.04 -5.06 -23.15
C PHE A 175 12.84 -6.17 -23.84
N GLU A 176 14.16 -6.08 -23.73
CA GLU A 176 15.16 -6.98 -24.26
C GLU A 176 16.08 -7.48 -23.13
N GLN A 177 16.97 -8.42 -23.47
CA GLN A 177 17.92 -8.94 -22.49
C GLN A 177 18.77 -7.81 -21.91
N GLY A 178 18.84 -7.74 -20.58
CA GLY A 178 19.53 -6.69 -19.82
C GLY A 178 18.59 -5.65 -19.20
N ASP A 179 17.33 -5.58 -19.63
CA ASP A 179 16.34 -4.64 -19.09
C ASP A 179 15.82 -4.99 -17.70
N TYR A 180 15.35 -3.97 -16.98
CA TYR A 180 14.67 -4.15 -15.71
C TYR A 180 13.57 -3.11 -15.48
N PHE A 181 12.65 -3.48 -14.60
CA PHE A 181 11.65 -2.60 -14.02
C PHE A 181 11.60 -2.88 -12.52
N GLU A 182 11.90 -1.86 -11.72
CA GLU A 182 12.16 -1.96 -10.30
C GLU A 182 11.16 -1.09 -9.53
N LEU A 183 10.61 -1.66 -8.45
CA LEU A 183 9.81 -0.98 -7.46
C LEU A 183 10.68 -0.75 -6.22
N ILE A 184 10.72 0.49 -5.73
CA ILE A 184 11.52 0.90 -4.59
C ILE A 184 10.57 1.37 -3.50
N ALA A 185 10.69 0.78 -2.31
CA ALA A 185 9.98 1.22 -1.12
C ALA A 185 10.92 2.08 -0.27
N HIS A 186 10.46 3.27 0.10
CA HIS A 186 11.17 4.22 0.95
C HIS A 186 10.44 4.37 2.26
N GLY A 187 11.13 4.11 3.37
CA GLY A 187 10.62 4.25 4.72
C GLY A 187 11.13 5.53 5.36
N VAL A 188 10.23 6.42 5.76
CA VAL A 188 10.55 7.69 6.41
C VAL A 188 10.37 7.56 7.92
N ARG A 189 11.37 7.95 8.70
CA ARG A 189 11.32 7.91 10.16
C ARG A 189 10.78 9.21 10.74
N ALA A 190 10.45 9.19 12.03
CA ALA A 190 9.97 10.38 12.75
C ALA A 190 10.97 11.56 12.75
N ASP A 191 12.26 11.30 12.58
CA ASP A 191 13.30 12.32 12.46
C ASP A 191 13.53 12.80 11.02
N GLY A 192 12.75 12.29 10.06
CA GLY A 192 12.86 12.58 8.63
C GLY A 192 13.94 11.78 7.91
N SER A 193 14.71 10.93 8.59
CA SER A 193 15.69 10.07 7.93
C SER A 193 14.99 8.96 7.15
N GLU A 194 15.58 8.57 6.02
CA GLU A 194 15.02 7.54 5.14
C GLU A 194 15.86 6.26 5.13
N SER A 195 15.22 5.17 4.74
CA SER A 195 15.86 3.92 4.31
C SER A 195 15.05 3.33 3.17
N GLN A 196 15.67 2.50 2.35
CA GLN A 196 14.99 1.92 1.21
C GLN A 196 15.30 0.43 1.04
N THR A 197 14.40 -0.25 0.35
CA THR A 197 14.56 -1.60 -0.18
C THR A 197 13.88 -1.67 -1.54
N SER A 198 14.23 -2.62 -2.40
CA SER A 198 13.67 -2.71 -3.75
C SER A 198 13.40 -4.15 -4.18
N ILE A 199 12.54 -4.29 -5.18
CA ILE A 199 12.24 -5.54 -5.86
C ILE A 199 12.09 -5.30 -7.36
N ARG A 200 12.60 -6.22 -8.19
CA ARG A 200 12.42 -6.17 -9.64
C ARG A 200 11.07 -6.79 -10.02
N LEU A 201 10.18 -5.98 -10.58
CA LEU A 201 8.95 -6.41 -11.24
C LEU A 201 9.22 -6.98 -12.65
N ALA A 202 10.32 -6.54 -13.26
CA ALA A 202 10.93 -7.17 -14.43
C ALA A 202 12.44 -7.30 -14.25
N ASP A 203 13.00 -8.47 -14.57
CA ASP A 203 14.43 -8.75 -14.55
C ASP A 203 14.86 -9.58 -15.77
N CYS A 204 15.25 -8.89 -16.85
CA CYS A 204 15.50 -9.50 -18.16
C CYS A 204 16.94 -10.01 -18.33
N GLN A 205 17.58 -10.51 -17.27
CA GLN A 205 19.01 -10.90 -17.33
C GLN A 205 19.23 -12.30 -17.89
N GLY A 206 18.26 -13.21 -17.72
CA GLY A 206 18.35 -14.60 -18.20
C GLY A 206 17.94 -14.76 -19.66
N ASP A 207 18.30 -15.86 -20.30
CA ASP A 207 17.91 -16.14 -21.69
C ASP A 207 16.44 -16.59 -21.83
N ASP A 208 15.80 -16.99 -20.72
CA ASP A 208 14.41 -17.44 -20.68
C ASP A 208 13.45 -16.28 -20.44
N ALA A 209 12.99 -15.67 -21.53
CA ALA A 209 12.09 -14.52 -21.50
C ALA A 209 10.75 -14.78 -20.79
N SER A 210 10.34 -16.04 -20.61
CA SER A 210 9.11 -16.37 -19.88
C SER A 210 9.19 -16.08 -18.37
N LYS A 211 10.41 -15.88 -17.84
CA LYS A 211 10.68 -15.60 -16.43
C LYS A 211 11.03 -14.14 -16.15
N TRP A 212 11.07 -13.30 -17.17
CA TRP A 212 11.51 -11.92 -17.02
C TRP A 212 10.55 -11.08 -16.20
N PHE A 213 9.25 -11.37 -16.22
CA PHE A 213 8.23 -10.50 -15.64
C PHE A 213 7.47 -11.19 -14.51
N ILE A 214 7.34 -10.51 -13.37
CA ILE A 214 6.40 -10.94 -12.33
C ILE A 214 4.98 -10.86 -12.88
N SER A 215 4.24 -11.97 -12.83
CA SER A 215 2.81 -12.03 -13.17
C SER A 215 1.96 -12.65 -12.05
N GLU A 216 2.61 -13.09 -10.97
CA GLU A 216 2.00 -13.68 -9.79
C GLU A 216 2.33 -12.83 -8.57
N TRP A 217 1.47 -12.88 -7.55
CA TRP A 217 1.71 -12.19 -6.30
C TRP A 217 3.03 -12.63 -5.65
N THR A 218 3.97 -11.70 -5.57
CA THR A 218 5.32 -11.95 -5.05
C THR A 218 5.51 -11.15 -3.77
N LYS A 219 6.00 -11.82 -2.71
CA LYS A 219 6.26 -11.16 -1.43
C LYS A 219 7.48 -10.23 -1.55
N PHE A 220 7.27 -8.95 -1.31
CA PHE A 220 8.31 -7.93 -1.15
C PHE A 220 8.61 -7.75 0.34
N ASP A 221 9.87 -8.00 0.74
CA ASP A 221 10.34 -7.80 2.11
C ASP A 221 10.58 -6.31 2.39
N LEU A 222 9.79 -5.78 3.34
CA LEU A 222 9.87 -4.39 3.79
C LEU A 222 10.59 -4.25 5.13
N SER A 223 10.97 -5.36 5.77
CA SER A 223 11.64 -5.31 7.08
C SER A 223 12.93 -4.48 7.13
N PRO A 224 13.72 -4.30 6.03
CA PRO A 224 14.88 -3.42 6.04
C PRO A 224 14.57 -1.94 6.29
N LEU A 225 13.31 -1.50 6.12
CA LEU A 225 12.88 -0.12 6.39
C LEU A 225 12.92 0.21 7.90
N GLY A 226 12.75 -0.79 8.77
CA GLY A 226 12.68 -0.59 10.21
C GLY A 226 11.38 0.09 10.65
N GLU A 227 11.42 0.80 11.78
CA GLU A 227 10.28 1.59 12.26
C GLU A 227 10.20 2.93 11.52
N VAL A 228 9.02 3.26 11.00
CA VAL A 228 8.75 4.39 10.11
C VAL A 228 7.43 5.06 10.47
N THR A 229 7.22 6.29 10.02
CA THR A 229 5.90 6.95 10.01
C THR A 229 5.21 6.82 8.66
N ASP A 230 6.00 6.66 7.60
CA ASP A 230 5.53 6.63 6.22
C ASP A 230 6.30 5.60 5.40
N VAL A 231 5.61 4.99 4.44
CA VAL A 231 6.23 4.25 3.34
C VAL A 231 5.71 4.81 2.03
N TYR A 232 6.59 5.32 1.17
CA TYR A 232 6.22 5.70 -0.19
C TYR A 232 6.96 4.83 -1.22
N PHE A 233 6.38 4.72 -2.41
CA PHE A 233 6.92 3.89 -3.47
C PHE A 233 7.29 4.71 -4.70
N THR A 234 8.47 4.44 -5.25
CA THR A 234 8.90 4.97 -6.55
C THR A 234 9.27 3.82 -7.48
N MET A 235 9.42 4.11 -8.77
CA MET A 235 9.79 3.11 -9.76
C MET A 235 10.99 3.54 -10.58
N ASN A 236 11.73 2.55 -11.08
CA ASN A 236 12.87 2.77 -11.96
C ASN A 236 12.86 1.76 -13.10
N SER A 237 13.26 2.18 -14.30
CA SER A 237 13.27 1.32 -15.49
C SER A 237 14.47 1.63 -16.38
N THR A 238 14.89 0.63 -17.16
CA THR A 238 15.87 0.82 -18.23
C THR A 238 15.27 1.44 -19.49
N ASP A 239 13.95 1.48 -19.64
CA ASP A 239 13.31 2.22 -20.73
C ASP A 239 13.05 3.68 -20.33
N VAL A 240 14.03 4.52 -20.63
CA VAL A 240 14.04 5.95 -20.34
C VAL A 240 14.23 6.76 -21.61
N GLY A 241 13.38 7.78 -21.79
CA GLY A 241 13.48 8.78 -22.85
C GLY A 241 13.99 10.13 -22.33
N GLN A 242 13.86 11.16 -23.16
CA GLN A 242 14.24 12.53 -22.79
C GLN A 242 13.42 13.09 -21.61
N TRP A 243 12.19 12.60 -21.45
CA TRP A 243 11.22 13.12 -20.47
C TRP A 243 11.08 12.23 -19.22
N GLY A 244 11.97 11.26 -19.05
CA GLY A 244 11.94 10.31 -17.94
C GLY A 244 11.58 8.90 -18.40
N MET A 245 11.04 8.12 -17.46
CA MET A 245 10.65 6.73 -17.68
C MET A 245 9.52 6.63 -18.71
N ASN A 246 9.72 5.81 -19.74
CA ASN A 246 8.69 5.53 -20.74
C ASN A 246 7.75 4.42 -20.28
N THR A 247 8.29 3.41 -19.57
CA THR A 247 7.51 2.33 -18.96
C THR A 247 6.42 2.93 -18.05
N PRO A 248 5.16 2.48 -18.12
CA PRO A 248 4.10 3.01 -17.29
C PRO A 248 4.44 2.82 -15.80
N ALA A 249 4.32 3.87 -15.00
CA ALA A 249 4.59 3.88 -13.56
C ALA A 249 3.49 3.20 -12.73
N PHE A 250 3.03 2.03 -13.19
CA PHE A 250 1.91 1.29 -12.63
C PHE A 250 2.36 -0.06 -12.06
N PHE A 251 1.98 -0.33 -10.81
CA PHE A 251 2.16 -1.62 -10.15
C PHE A 251 0.91 -2.00 -9.38
N CYS A 252 0.85 -3.23 -8.86
CA CYS A 252 -0.24 -3.67 -8.00
C CYS A 252 0.30 -4.15 -6.67
N VAL A 253 -0.44 -3.91 -5.59
CA VAL A 253 -0.10 -4.39 -4.25
C VAL A 253 -1.30 -4.98 -3.53
N ASP A 254 -1.03 -5.90 -2.59
CA ASP A 254 -2.00 -6.42 -1.65
C ASP A 254 -1.30 -6.90 -0.36
N TRP A 255 -2.07 -7.11 0.70
CA TRP A 255 -1.63 -7.73 1.96
C TRP A 255 -0.38 -7.09 2.59
N LEU A 256 -0.37 -5.75 2.68
CA LEU A 256 0.60 -5.03 3.51
C LEU A 256 0.54 -5.57 4.94
N THR A 257 1.67 -6.04 5.47
CA THR A 257 1.79 -6.55 6.83
C THR A 257 2.77 -5.70 7.63
N ALA A 258 2.37 -5.25 8.80
CA ALA A 258 3.18 -4.40 9.67
C ALA A 258 2.93 -4.70 11.15
N GLU A 259 3.95 -4.48 11.96
CA GLU A 259 3.82 -4.37 13.42
C GLU A 259 3.41 -2.93 13.77
N VAL A 260 2.40 -2.76 14.62
CA VAL A 260 1.93 -1.46 15.11
C VAL A 260 1.82 -1.49 16.63
N VAL A 261 2.02 -0.33 17.28
CA VAL A 261 1.69 -0.14 18.68
C VAL A 261 0.41 0.66 18.76
N MET A 262 -0.62 0.12 19.41
CA MET A 262 -1.90 0.81 19.56
C MET A 262 -1.74 1.97 20.55
N PRO A 263 -2.29 3.17 20.25
CA PRO A 263 -2.26 4.27 21.20
C PRO A 263 -3.07 3.91 22.45
N GLU A 264 -2.63 4.37 23.63
CA GLU A 264 -3.44 4.26 24.87
C GLU A 264 -4.75 5.06 24.68
N GLU A 265 -5.89 4.47 25.08
CA GLU A 265 -7.21 5.15 25.10
C GLU A 265 -7.24 6.40 25.99
#